data_AF-A0A7C5CXV3-F1
#
_entry.id   AF-A0A7C5CXV3-F1
#
_cell.length_a   1.000
_cell.length_b   1.000
_cell.length_c   1.000
_cell.angle_alpha   90.00
_cell.angle_beta   90.00
_cell.angle_gamma   90.00
#
_symmetry.space_group_name_H-M   'P 1'
#
loop_
_entity.id
_entity.type
_entity.pdbx_description
1 polymer ?
#
loop_
_entity_poly.entity_id
_entity_poly.type
_entity_poly.pdbx_seq_one_letter_code
_entity_poly.pdbx_strand_id
1 'polypeptide(L)'
;MRVIAKHITSCILTLTLWQVCLAQNIPVQEVTLKNGMRVLMVERHNVPRIAAGWVAKVGSANERPGITGIAHLFEHMMFKGTRSIGSKNPKRDLQIIIEQEAIREQMRQEERKIREMLRKGEIPDMINPENMTPRWRELNAKFQKLVEEQRKLLVKNEFSKIYSEAGATQLNAFTTEDMTVYFVSLPANKLELWMWMESERILHPVFREFYSEREVVMEERRLRVEAPPLGRHYEQFGAMFWNSVPYKWPVIGWPSDLLSISKADADEFFATYYTPQNIT
;
A
#
# COMPACT_ATOMS: atom_id res chain seq x y z
N MET A 1 55.30 -62.83 -28.77
CA MET A 1 55.80 -63.00 -27.38
C MET A 1 56.00 -61.63 -26.77
N ARG A 2 55.16 -61.30 -25.76
CA ARG A 2 55.10 -60.15 -24.83
C ARG A 2 55.90 -58.86 -25.15
N VAL A 3 55.17 -57.81 -25.52
CA VAL A 3 55.59 -56.40 -25.38
C VAL A 3 55.10 -55.90 -24.01
N ILE A 4 56.01 -55.41 -23.17
CA ILE A 4 55.72 -54.87 -21.84
C ILE A 4 55.32 -53.40 -22.00
N ALA A 5 54.04 -53.09 -21.78
CA ALA A 5 53.55 -51.72 -21.71
C ALA A 5 53.87 -51.12 -20.34
N LYS A 6 54.65 -50.04 -20.31
CA LYS A 6 54.86 -49.18 -19.14
C LYS A 6 53.65 -48.25 -19.00
N HIS A 7 52.80 -48.46 -18.01
CA HIS A 7 51.78 -47.48 -17.62
C HIS A 7 52.45 -46.33 -16.85
N ILE A 8 52.49 -45.16 -17.47
CA ILE A 8 52.80 -43.88 -16.83
C ILE A 8 51.49 -43.41 -16.18
N THR A 9 51.39 -43.54 -14.86
CA THR A 9 50.34 -42.92 -14.05
C THR A 9 50.59 -41.42 -13.99
N SER A 10 49.96 -40.69 -14.91
CA SER A 10 49.91 -39.22 -14.87
C SER A 10 48.95 -38.79 -13.76
N CYS A 11 49.48 -38.31 -12.64
CA CYS A 11 48.70 -37.63 -11.61
C CYS A 11 48.27 -36.27 -12.16
N ILE A 12 47.04 -36.18 -12.65
CA ILE A 12 46.38 -34.91 -12.93
C ILE A 12 46.03 -34.29 -11.58
N LEU A 13 46.86 -33.36 -11.11
CA LEU A 13 46.56 -32.50 -9.98
C LEU A 13 45.44 -31.54 -10.43
N THR A 14 44.19 -31.89 -10.16
CA THR A 14 43.05 -31.00 -10.33
C THR A 14 43.16 -29.88 -9.30
N LEU A 15 43.76 -28.75 -9.69
CA LEU A 15 43.65 -27.49 -8.96
C LEU A 15 42.17 -27.09 -8.95
N THR A 16 41.45 -27.46 -7.90
CA THR A 16 40.18 -26.84 -7.55
C THR A 16 40.46 -25.40 -7.17
N LEU A 17 40.36 -24.49 -8.14
CA LEU A 17 40.23 -23.06 -7.92
C LEU A 17 38.98 -22.86 -7.05
N TRP A 18 39.19 -22.77 -5.74
CA TRP A 18 38.21 -22.15 -4.85
C TRP A 18 38.12 -20.69 -5.28
N GLN A 19 37.15 -20.37 -6.13
CA GLN A 19 36.68 -19.01 -6.24
C GLN A 19 36.12 -18.66 -4.87
N VAL A 20 36.95 -18.04 -4.04
CA VAL A 20 36.47 -17.28 -2.90
C VAL A 20 35.63 -16.18 -3.51
N CYS A 21 34.32 -16.38 -3.59
CA CYS A 21 33.37 -15.31 -3.83
C CYS A 21 33.61 -14.29 -2.71
N LEU A 22 34.39 -13.25 -3.00
CA LEU A 22 34.47 -12.08 -2.15
C LEU A 22 33.09 -11.45 -2.18
N ALA A 23 32.26 -11.79 -1.20
CA ALA A 23 31.04 -11.06 -0.94
C ALA A 23 31.44 -9.58 -0.77
N GLN A 24 30.79 -8.71 -1.52
CA GLN A 24 31.07 -7.28 -1.47
C GLN A 24 30.73 -6.79 -0.06
N ASN A 25 31.73 -6.43 0.73
CA ASN A 25 31.53 -5.92 2.08
C ASN A 25 31.04 -4.46 1.96
N ILE A 26 29.72 -4.26 2.03
CA ILE A 26 29.11 -2.93 2.00
C ILE A 26 29.11 -2.39 3.42
N PRO A 27 29.78 -1.26 3.72
CA PRO A 27 29.83 -0.70 5.07
C PRO A 27 28.49 -0.02 5.41
N VAL A 28 27.50 -0.81 5.79
CA VAL A 28 26.20 -0.32 6.24
C VAL A 28 26.34 0.27 7.65
N GLN A 29 25.91 1.52 7.82
CA GLN A 29 25.73 2.13 9.13
C GLN A 29 24.29 1.87 9.59
N GLU A 30 24.14 1.19 10.72
CA GLU A 30 22.84 0.89 11.31
C GLU A 30 22.63 1.71 12.57
N VAL A 31 21.50 2.40 12.65
CA VAL A 31 21.10 3.18 13.84
C VAL A 31 19.67 2.82 14.19
N THR A 32 19.40 2.58 15.48
CA THR A 32 18.03 2.51 15.99
C THR A 32 17.73 3.80 16.74
N LEU A 33 16.73 4.55 16.29
CA LEU A 33 16.29 5.79 16.90
C LEU A 33 15.61 5.53 18.25
N LYS A 34 15.45 6.56 19.08
CA LYS A 34 14.81 6.44 20.41
C LYS A 34 13.35 5.95 20.35
N ASN A 35 12.65 6.21 19.25
CA ASN A 35 11.30 5.71 19.01
C ASN A 35 11.29 4.27 18.44
N GLY A 36 12.45 3.63 18.30
CA GLY A 36 12.61 2.25 17.83
C GLY A 36 12.63 2.07 16.31
N MET A 37 12.51 3.15 15.54
CA MET A 37 12.72 3.08 14.09
C MET A 37 14.17 2.74 13.78
N ARG A 38 14.38 1.75 12.91
CA ARG A 38 15.71 1.39 12.43
C ARG A 38 16.02 2.19 11.18
N VAL A 39 17.25 2.65 11.05
CA VAL A 39 17.74 3.39 9.88
C VAL A 39 19.00 2.68 9.39
N LEU A 40 19.01 2.37 8.10
CA LEU A 40 20.14 1.78 7.41
C LEU A 40 20.70 2.81 6.42
N MET A 41 21.99 3.12 6.51
CA MET A 41 22.63 4.10 5.66
C MET A 41 23.89 3.54 5.03
N VAL A 42 24.04 3.76 3.72
CA VAL A 42 25.25 3.43 2.97
C VAL A 42 25.71 4.70 2.26
N GLU A 43 26.83 5.25 2.72
CA GLU A 43 27.41 6.45 2.12
C GLU A 43 28.17 6.10 0.83
N ARG A 44 27.83 6.77 -0.27
CA ARG A 44 28.47 6.61 -1.58
C ARG A 44 28.55 7.96 -2.28
N HIS A 45 29.75 8.37 -2.68
CA HIS A 45 29.98 9.66 -3.34
C HIS A 45 30.17 9.57 -4.87
N ASN A 46 29.96 8.39 -5.46
CA ASN A 46 30.18 8.15 -6.89
C ASN A 46 29.19 8.91 -7.80
N VAL A 47 27.99 9.21 -7.27
CA VAL A 47 26.93 9.93 -7.96
C VAL A 47 26.32 10.92 -6.96
N PRO A 48 26.05 12.19 -7.34
CA PRO A 48 25.50 13.21 -6.43
C PRO A 48 23.98 13.01 -6.20
N ARG A 49 23.56 11.79 -5.86
CA ARG A 49 22.17 11.41 -5.63
C ARG A 49 22.06 10.53 -4.39
N ILE A 50 20.89 10.57 -3.78
CA ILE A 50 20.44 9.60 -2.77
C ILE A 50 19.38 8.70 -3.39
N ALA A 51 19.39 7.43 -2.99
CA ALA A 51 18.25 6.53 -3.12
C ALA A 51 17.75 6.29 -1.70
N ALA A 52 16.52 6.69 -1.43
CA ALA A 52 15.97 6.71 -0.09
C ALA A 52 14.55 6.15 -0.10
N GLY A 53 14.16 5.55 0.99
CA GLY A 53 12.87 4.90 1.14
C GLY A 53 12.71 4.31 2.52
N TRP A 54 11.53 3.80 2.80
CA TRP A 54 11.25 3.07 4.03
C TRP A 54 10.31 1.91 3.74
N VAL A 55 10.40 0.90 4.60
CA VAL A 55 9.63 -0.33 4.53
C VAL A 55 8.82 -0.46 5.81
N ALA A 56 7.50 -0.48 5.71
CA ALA A 56 6.67 -0.99 6.78
C ALA A 56 6.56 -2.51 6.64
N LYS A 57 6.85 -3.24 7.72
CA LYS A 57 6.74 -4.70 7.77
C LYS A 57 5.27 -5.09 7.98
N VAL A 58 4.47 -4.76 6.98
CA VAL A 58 3.05 -5.05 6.88
C VAL A 58 2.71 -5.22 5.42
N GLY A 59 2.01 -6.30 5.10
CA GLY A 59 1.51 -6.54 3.75
C GLY A 59 0.13 -7.21 3.80
N SER A 60 -0.27 -7.85 2.70
CA SER A 60 -1.57 -8.53 2.68
C SER A 60 -1.67 -9.63 3.72
N ALA A 61 -0.56 -10.28 4.11
CA ALA A 61 -0.55 -11.35 5.10
C ALA A 61 -1.01 -10.91 6.50
N ASN A 62 -1.07 -9.60 6.77
CA ASN A 62 -1.48 -9.00 8.03
C ASN A 62 -2.96 -8.60 8.07
N GLU A 63 -3.71 -8.86 7.00
CA GLU A 63 -5.11 -8.48 6.84
C GLU A 63 -6.07 -9.47 7.52
N ARG A 64 -7.37 -9.29 7.32
CA ARG A 64 -8.43 -10.22 7.75
C ARG A 64 -9.60 -10.19 6.76
N PRO A 65 -10.43 -11.24 6.68
CA PRO A 65 -11.61 -11.25 5.81
C PRO A 65 -12.50 -10.02 6.05
N GLY A 66 -12.97 -9.41 4.96
CA GLY A 66 -13.76 -8.18 5.00
C GLY A 66 -12.93 -6.90 4.86
N ILE A 67 -11.59 -6.97 5.00
CA ILE A 67 -10.71 -5.82 4.75
C ILE A 67 -9.50 -6.18 3.87
N THR A 68 -9.59 -7.25 3.08
CA THR A 68 -8.47 -7.62 2.20
C THR A 68 -8.18 -6.53 1.17
N GLY A 69 -6.90 -6.29 0.90
CA GLY A 69 -6.39 -5.20 0.06
C GLY A 69 -6.19 -3.87 0.79
N ILE A 70 -6.43 -3.79 2.10
CA ILE A 70 -6.21 -2.57 2.88
C ILE A 70 -4.72 -2.16 2.93
N ALA A 71 -3.78 -3.11 2.96
CA ALA A 71 -2.34 -2.80 2.91
C ALA A 71 -1.97 -2.12 1.58
N HIS A 72 -2.47 -2.67 0.47
CA HIS A 72 -2.32 -2.07 -0.86
C HIS A 72 -3.06 -0.73 -0.96
N LEU A 73 -4.24 -0.60 -0.35
CA LEU A 73 -4.93 0.69 -0.28
C LEU A 73 -4.06 1.75 0.42
N PHE A 74 -3.34 1.40 1.50
CA PHE A 74 -2.41 2.32 2.15
C PHE A 74 -1.24 2.76 1.27
N GLU A 75 -0.79 1.90 0.36
CA GLU A 75 0.16 2.28 -0.70
C GLU A 75 -0.33 3.53 -1.44
N HIS A 76 -1.60 3.55 -1.83
CA HIS A 76 -2.25 4.69 -2.48
C HIS A 76 -2.49 5.86 -1.53
N MET A 77 -3.04 5.57 -0.34
CA MET A 77 -3.47 6.60 0.61
C MET A 77 -2.30 7.46 1.11
N MET A 78 -1.09 6.92 1.17
CA MET A 78 0.10 7.67 1.56
C MET A 78 0.52 8.78 0.58
N PHE A 79 -0.05 8.81 -0.63
CA PHE A 79 0.13 9.90 -1.60
C PHE A 79 -0.99 10.95 -1.56
N LYS A 80 -2.05 10.73 -0.76
CA LYS A 80 -3.20 11.65 -0.62
C LYS A 80 -2.93 12.84 0.31
N GLY A 81 -1.70 12.96 0.78
CA GLY A 81 -1.17 14.09 1.52
C GLY A 81 -1.25 13.92 3.04
N THR A 82 -0.93 15.01 3.73
CA THR A 82 -0.76 15.09 5.18
C THR A 82 -1.56 16.26 5.74
N ARG A 83 -1.42 16.56 7.03
CA ARG A 83 -2.00 17.78 7.61
C ARG A 83 -1.43 19.06 6.99
N SER A 84 -0.20 19.00 6.48
CA SER A 84 0.53 20.14 5.92
C SER A 84 0.52 20.15 4.38
N ILE A 85 0.25 19.02 3.74
CA ILE A 85 0.35 18.82 2.27
C ILE A 85 -0.97 18.26 1.73
N GLY A 86 -1.47 18.78 0.62
CA GLY A 86 -2.58 18.21 -0.16
C GLY A 86 -3.89 18.98 -0.07
N SER A 87 -3.94 20.10 0.65
CA SER A 87 -5.19 20.88 0.84
C SER A 87 -4.93 22.39 0.95
N LYS A 88 -5.75 23.18 0.26
CA LYS A 88 -5.79 24.64 0.36
C LYS A 88 -6.35 25.14 1.69
N ASN A 89 -7.14 24.31 2.38
CA ASN A 89 -7.71 24.60 3.69
C ASN A 89 -7.75 23.32 4.54
N PRO A 90 -6.64 22.97 5.20
CA PRO A 90 -6.54 21.73 5.97
C PRO A 90 -7.60 21.60 7.08
N LYS A 91 -7.98 22.72 7.72
CA LYS A 91 -9.00 22.70 8.79
C LYS A 91 -10.37 22.31 8.26
N ARG A 92 -10.85 22.95 7.18
CA ARG A 92 -12.14 22.60 6.59
C ARG A 92 -12.13 21.21 5.97
N ASP A 93 -11.04 20.82 5.33
CA ASP A 93 -10.87 19.48 4.75
C ASP A 93 -11.01 18.37 5.83
N LEU A 94 -10.33 18.50 6.96
CA LEU A 94 -10.50 17.57 8.10
C LEU A 94 -11.93 17.54 8.63
N GLN A 95 -12.59 18.70 8.70
CA GLN A 95 -13.99 18.77 9.13
C GLN A 95 -14.92 18.05 8.15
N ILE A 96 -14.70 18.19 6.84
CA ILE A 96 -15.47 17.48 5.82
C ILE A 96 -15.28 15.96 5.97
N ILE A 97 -14.07 15.48 6.23
CA ILE A 97 -13.83 14.04 6.46
C ILE A 97 -14.65 13.54 7.66
N ILE A 98 -14.69 14.30 8.75
CA ILE A 98 -15.51 13.97 9.93
C ILE A 98 -17.01 13.95 9.58
N GLU A 99 -17.49 14.94 8.82
CA GLU A 99 -18.88 15.00 8.35
C GLU A 99 -19.22 13.82 7.41
N GLN A 100 -18.30 13.45 6.51
CA GLN A 100 -18.43 12.29 5.62
C GLN A 100 -18.57 11.00 6.45
N GLU A 101 -17.72 10.79 7.46
CA GLU A 101 -17.78 9.60 8.33
C GLU A 101 -19.08 9.52 9.13
N ALA A 102 -19.56 10.65 9.67
CA ALA A 102 -20.84 10.69 10.36
C ALA A 102 -22.02 10.31 9.44
N ILE A 103 -22.00 10.74 8.18
CA ILE A 103 -23.01 10.36 7.19
C ILE A 103 -22.87 8.89 6.80
N ARG A 104 -21.65 8.39 6.58
CA ARG A 104 -21.41 6.98 6.24
C ARG A 104 -21.84 6.05 7.36
N GLU A 105 -21.69 6.44 8.61
CA GLU A 105 -22.25 5.70 9.73
C GLU A 105 -23.77 5.63 9.63
N GLN A 106 -24.47 6.76 9.44
CA GLN A 106 -25.93 6.77 9.25
C GLN A 106 -26.38 5.90 8.05
N MET A 107 -25.64 5.93 6.94
CA MET A 107 -25.90 5.09 5.77
C MET A 107 -25.80 3.60 6.13
N ARG A 108 -24.77 3.19 6.87
CA ARG A 108 -24.63 1.80 7.35
C ARG A 108 -25.81 1.37 8.22
N GLN A 109 -26.39 2.27 9.01
CA GLN A 109 -27.58 1.96 9.81
C GLN A 109 -28.82 1.75 8.93
N GLU A 110 -28.99 2.56 7.89
CA GLU A 110 -30.06 2.37 6.91
C GLU A 110 -29.87 1.09 6.09
N GLU A 111 -28.63 0.76 5.70
CA GLU A 111 -28.31 -0.50 5.02
C GLU A 111 -28.70 -1.74 5.85
N ARG A 112 -28.66 -1.67 7.18
CA ARG A 112 -29.18 -2.76 8.05
C ARG A 112 -30.68 -2.96 7.87
N LYS A 113 -31.46 -1.87 7.76
CA LYS A 113 -32.90 -1.93 7.50
C LYS A 113 -33.18 -2.47 6.10
N ILE A 114 -32.40 -2.05 5.11
CA ILE A 114 -32.52 -2.56 3.74
C ILE A 114 -32.23 -4.07 3.70
N ARG A 115 -31.23 -4.57 4.44
CA ARG A 115 -30.99 -6.01 4.61
C ARG A 115 -32.15 -6.75 5.26
N GLU A 116 -32.92 -6.10 6.13
CA GLU A 116 -34.16 -6.68 6.68
C GLU A 116 -35.25 -6.77 5.61
N MET A 117 -35.43 -5.72 4.81
CA MET A 117 -36.38 -5.72 3.68
C MET A 117 -36.05 -6.82 2.67
N LEU A 118 -34.75 -7.00 2.34
CA LEU A 118 -34.27 -8.08 1.49
C LEU A 118 -34.61 -9.46 2.06
N ARG A 119 -34.35 -9.66 3.36
CA ARG A 119 -34.66 -10.94 4.05
C ARG A 119 -36.16 -11.27 4.05
N LYS A 120 -37.02 -10.25 4.02
CA LYS A 120 -38.48 -10.40 3.93
C LYS A 120 -38.97 -10.57 2.48
N GLY A 121 -38.10 -10.40 1.49
CA GLY A 121 -38.47 -10.43 0.07
C GLY A 121 -39.22 -9.18 -0.41
N GLU A 122 -39.15 -8.07 0.33
CA GLU A 122 -39.79 -6.79 -0.04
C GLU A 122 -39.04 -6.10 -1.20
N ILE A 123 -37.75 -6.39 -1.35
CA ILE A 123 -36.89 -5.93 -2.45
C ILE A 123 -36.13 -7.11 -3.05
N PRO A 124 -35.83 -7.09 -4.36
CA PRO A 124 -35.11 -8.18 -5.02
C PRO A 124 -33.60 -8.17 -4.74
N ASP A 125 -33.01 -7.00 -4.54
CA ASP A 125 -31.56 -6.83 -4.38
C ASP A 125 -31.21 -5.49 -3.71
N MET A 126 -29.96 -5.38 -3.26
CA MET A 126 -29.37 -4.15 -2.69
C MET A 126 -28.39 -3.45 -3.65
N ILE A 127 -28.45 -3.76 -4.94
CA ILE A 127 -27.54 -3.22 -5.96
C ILE A 127 -28.23 -2.07 -6.68
N ASN A 128 -29.51 -2.24 -7.04
CA ASN A 128 -30.30 -1.22 -7.72
C ASN A 128 -30.57 -0.04 -6.76
N PRO A 129 -30.14 1.19 -7.12
CA PRO A 129 -30.42 2.39 -6.32
C PRO A 129 -31.91 2.66 -6.06
N GLU A 130 -32.80 2.16 -6.92
CA GLU A 130 -34.26 2.30 -6.77
C GLU A 130 -34.81 1.53 -5.55
N ASN A 131 -34.15 0.44 -5.17
CA ASN A 131 -34.52 -0.38 -4.00
C ASN A 131 -34.08 0.25 -2.67
N MET A 132 -33.34 1.37 -2.70
CA MET A 132 -32.82 2.03 -1.52
C MET A 132 -33.88 2.90 -0.84
N THR A 133 -33.85 2.95 0.49
CA THR A 133 -34.79 3.79 1.26
C THR A 133 -34.65 5.27 0.87
N PRO A 134 -35.74 6.06 0.94
CA PRO A 134 -35.66 7.50 0.70
C PRO A 134 -34.60 8.19 1.57
N ARG A 135 -34.46 7.73 2.82
CA ARG A 135 -33.44 8.22 3.76
C ARG A 135 -32.03 7.90 3.30
N TRP A 136 -31.76 6.68 2.83
CA TRP A 136 -30.45 6.33 2.30
C TRP A 136 -30.10 7.19 1.08
N ARG A 137 -31.05 7.44 0.17
CA ARG A 137 -30.84 8.31 -1.00
C ARG A 137 -30.54 9.76 -0.60
N GLU A 138 -31.24 10.29 0.40
CA GLU A 138 -30.97 11.61 0.98
C GLU A 138 -29.55 11.70 1.56
N LEU A 139 -29.15 10.68 2.35
CA LEU A 139 -27.81 10.62 2.94
C LEU A 139 -26.72 10.50 1.88
N ASN A 140 -26.93 9.67 0.85
CA ASN A 140 -26.00 9.55 -0.27
C ASN A 140 -25.84 10.89 -1.01
N ALA A 141 -26.93 11.62 -1.28
CA ALA A 141 -26.85 12.93 -1.92
C ALA A 141 -26.05 13.94 -1.07
N LYS A 142 -26.24 13.95 0.25
CA LYS A 142 -25.44 14.78 1.17
C LYS A 142 -23.96 14.38 1.16
N PHE A 143 -23.68 13.07 1.17
CA PHE A 143 -22.32 12.54 1.10
C PHE A 143 -21.63 12.99 -0.20
N GLN A 144 -22.28 12.84 -1.35
CA GLN A 144 -21.71 13.28 -2.63
C GLN A 144 -21.42 14.79 -2.67
N LYS A 145 -22.32 15.60 -2.09
CA LYS A 145 -22.08 17.04 -1.95
C LYS A 145 -20.83 17.36 -1.13
N LEU A 146 -20.58 16.62 -0.03
CA LEU A 146 -19.36 16.75 0.76
C LEU A 146 -18.11 16.31 -0.01
N VAL A 147 -18.19 15.24 -0.80
CA VAL A 147 -17.09 14.80 -1.66
C VAL A 147 -16.73 15.87 -2.69
N GLU A 148 -17.73 16.48 -3.33
CA GLU A 148 -17.53 17.59 -4.26
C GLU A 148 -16.95 18.84 -3.59
N GLU A 149 -17.40 19.16 -2.37
CA GLU A 149 -16.84 20.25 -1.57
C GLU A 149 -15.36 19.99 -1.24
N GLN A 150 -15.04 18.79 -0.75
CA GLN A 150 -13.68 18.40 -0.45
C GLN A 150 -12.78 18.53 -1.68
N ARG A 151 -13.24 18.03 -2.84
CA ARG A 151 -12.50 18.06 -4.11
C ARG A 151 -12.04 19.46 -4.51
N LYS A 152 -12.78 20.51 -4.16
CA LYS A 152 -12.41 21.92 -4.44
C LYS A 152 -11.24 22.40 -3.57
N LEU A 153 -11.09 21.82 -2.38
CA LEU A 153 -10.01 22.12 -1.43
C LEU A 153 -8.73 21.36 -1.75
N LEU A 154 -8.83 20.20 -2.42
CA LEU A 154 -7.68 19.35 -2.73
C LEU A 154 -6.70 20.03 -3.68
N VAL A 155 -5.42 19.88 -3.38
CA VAL A 155 -4.33 20.18 -4.31
C VAL A 155 -3.85 18.84 -4.88
N LYS A 156 -4.34 18.50 -6.06
CA LYS A 156 -4.07 17.19 -6.67
C LYS A 156 -2.57 16.96 -6.86
N ASN A 157 -2.12 15.77 -6.48
CA ASN A 157 -0.75 15.29 -6.63
C ASN A 157 0.30 16.21 -5.99
N GLU A 158 -0.06 17.04 -5.00
CA GLU A 158 0.88 17.98 -4.38
C GLU A 158 2.09 17.27 -3.77
N PHE A 159 1.86 16.13 -3.13
CA PHE A 159 2.91 15.32 -2.54
C PHE A 159 3.98 14.91 -3.57
N SER A 160 3.55 14.29 -4.68
CA SER A 160 4.44 13.89 -5.78
C SER A 160 5.03 15.10 -6.51
N LYS A 161 4.28 16.20 -6.60
CA LYS A 161 4.74 17.44 -7.24
C LYS A 161 5.92 18.05 -6.50
N ILE A 162 5.88 18.12 -5.16
CA ILE A 162 7.00 18.62 -4.34
C ILE A 162 8.29 17.85 -4.65
N TYR A 163 8.19 16.52 -4.73
CA TYR A 163 9.33 15.67 -5.10
C TYR A 163 9.81 15.93 -6.53
N SER A 164 8.90 15.94 -7.50
CA SER A 164 9.23 16.18 -8.91
C SER A 164 9.92 17.55 -9.11
N GLU A 165 9.42 18.61 -8.48
CA GLU A 165 10.02 19.95 -8.52
C GLU A 165 11.40 20.00 -7.84
N ALA A 166 11.64 19.12 -6.87
CA ALA A 166 12.95 18.94 -6.23
C ALA A 166 13.94 18.08 -7.05
N GLY A 167 13.57 17.62 -8.25
CA GLY A 167 14.41 16.78 -9.10
C GLY A 167 14.36 15.28 -8.77
N ALA A 168 13.30 14.84 -8.09
CA ALA A 168 13.09 13.42 -7.79
C ALA A 168 12.88 12.60 -9.06
N THR A 169 13.34 11.36 -9.02
CA THR A 169 13.04 10.31 -9.99
C THR A 169 12.67 9.04 -9.26
N GLN A 170 11.96 8.13 -9.94
CA GLN A 170 11.58 6.83 -9.37
C GLN A 170 10.79 6.92 -8.05
N LEU A 171 10.04 8.01 -7.83
CA LEU A 171 9.09 8.08 -6.73
C LEU A 171 8.01 7.02 -6.97
N ASN A 172 7.99 5.99 -6.14
CA ASN A 172 7.02 4.91 -6.27
C ASN A 172 6.81 4.19 -4.94
N ALA A 173 5.84 3.28 -4.94
CA ALA A 173 5.61 2.36 -3.86
C ALA A 173 5.19 0.99 -4.42
N PHE A 174 5.23 -0.03 -3.57
CA PHE A 174 4.60 -1.32 -3.84
C PHE A 174 4.29 -2.04 -2.53
N THR A 175 3.34 -2.96 -2.60
CA THR A 175 2.92 -3.83 -1.51
C THR A 175 3.10 -5.28 -1.91
N THR A 176 3.53 -6.10 -0.98
CA THR A 176 3.59 -7.55 -1.09
C THR A 176 2.76 -8.18 0.02
N GLU A 177 2.84 -9.50 0.15
CA GLU A 177 2.27 -10.23 1.27
C GLU A 177 2.89 -9.81 2.60
N ASP A 178 4.18 -9.45 2.63
CA ASP A 178 4.93 -9.23 3.87
C ASP A 178 5.27 -7.76 4.18
N MET A 179 5.24 -6.88 3.17
CA MET A 179 5.71 -5.50 3.34
C MET A 179 5.07 -4.50 2.38
N THR A 180 5.06 -3.23 2.80
CA THR A 180 4.76 -2.07 1.94
C THR A 180 6.00 -1.17 1.91
N VAL A 181 6.44 -0.84 0.71
CA VAL A 181 7.69 -0.11 0.46
C VAL A 181 7.40 1.21 -0.24
N TYR A 182 8.03 2.29 0.22
CA TYR A 182 8.00 3.60 -0.44
C TYR A 182 9.42 4.03 -0.72
N PHE A 183 9.71 4.48 -1.94
CA PHE A 183 11.08 4.85 -2.31
C PHE A 183 11.11 5.96 -3.35
N VAL A 184 12.24 6.65 -3.40
CA VAL A 184 12.51 7.76 -4.31
C VAL A 184 14.01 7.94 -4.50
N SER A 185 14.42 8.43 -5.67
CA SER A 185 15.77 8.93 -5.90
C SER A 185 15.78 10.44 -6.01
N LEU A 186 16.70 11.11 -5.31
CA LEU A 186 16.79 12.57 -5.24
C LEU A 186 18.23 13.05 -5.42
N PRO A 187 18.44 14.32 -5.80
CA PRO A 187 19.76 14.96 -5.65
C PRO A 187 20.25 14.93 -4.20
N ALA A 188 21.56 14.77 -3.99
CA ALA A 188 22.13 14.57 -2.64
C ALA A 188 21.82 15.72 -1.65
N ASN A 189 21.67 16.96 -2.15
CA ASN A 189 21.31 18.12 -1.34
C ASN A 189 19.82 18.17 -0.93
N LYS A 190 19.03 17.13 -1.21
CA LYS A 190 17.60 17.03 -0.87
C LYS A 190 17.29 15.99 0.22
N LEU A 191 18.31 15.49 0.93
CA LEU A 191 18.13 14.54 2.02
C LEU A 191 17.18 15.07 3.12
N GLU A 192 17.35 16.33 3.51
CA GLU A 192 16.50 16.97 4.53
C GLU A 192 15.03 17.07 4.07
N LEU A 193 14.81 17.41 2.79
CA LEU A 193 13.46 17.42 2.20
C LEU A 193 12.84 16.03 2.26
N TRP A 194 13.60 14.98 1.90
CA TRP A 194 13.12 13.60 1.99
C TRP A 194 12.73 13.26 3.43
N MET A 195 13.60 13.50 4.41
CA MET A 195 13.30 13.23 5.82
C MET A 195 12.04 13.95 6.30
N TRP A 196 11.87 15.23 5.94
CA TRP A 196 10.67 15.99 6.28
C TRP A 196 9.41 15.41 5.64
N MET A 197 9.44 15.13 4.32
CA MET A 197 8.30 14.56 3.59
C MET A 197 7.88 13.17 4.09
N GLU A 198 8.84 12.28 4.38
CA GLU A 198 8.57 10.96 4.93
C GLU A 198 8.04 11.03 6.36
N SER A 199 8.65 11.86 7.22
CA SER A 199 8.19 12.02 8.61
C SER A 199 6.77 12.59 8.69
N GLU A 200 6.43 13.58 7.86
CA GLU A 200 5.07 14.13 7.81
C GLU A 200 4.04 13.08 7.37
N ARG A 201 4.36 12.25 6.37
CA ARG A 201 3.40 11.22 5.90
C ARG A 201 3.22 10.07 6.88
N ILE A 202 4.25 9.74 7.66
CA ILE A 202 4.16 8.69 8.69
C ILE A 202 3.46 9.23 9.94
N LEU A 203 3.79 10.44 10.38
CA LEU A 203 3.28 10.98 11.66
C LEU A 203 1.90 11.63 11.54
N HIS A 204 1.63 12.28 10.41
CA HIS A 204 0.44 13.11 10.21
C HIS A 204 -0.25 12.88 8.85
N PRO A 205 -0.49 11.62 8.44
CA PRO A 205 -1.19 11.35 7.19
C PRO A 205 -2.64 11.86 7.26
N VAL A 206 -3.18 12.23 6.09
CA VAL A 206 -4.61 12.49 5.93
C VAL A 206 -5.08 11.69 4.72
N PHE A 207 -5.90 10.67 4.98
CA PHE A 207 -6.41 9.74 3.97
C PHE A 207 -7.57 10.36 3.17
N ARG A 208 -7.26 11.40 2.39
CA ARG A 208 -8.22 12.11 1.54
C ARG A 208 -8.65 11.25 0.37
N GLU A 209 -9.84 11.49 -0.16
CA GLU A 209 -10.37 10.71 -1.30
C GLU A 209 -10.53 9.21 -0.97
N PHE A 210 -10.56 8.82 0.32
CA PHE A 210 -10.59 7.41 0.75
C PHE A 210 -11.63 6.57 0.00
N TYR A 211 -12.87 7.05 -0.08
CA TYR A 211 -13.95 6.31 -0.71
C TYR A 211 -13.77 6.14 -2.23
N SER A 212 -13.34 7.20 -2.91
CA SER A 212 -13.06 7.17 -4.36
C SER A 212 -11.78 6.41 -4.69
N GLU A 213 -10.79 6.39 -3.81
CA GLU A 213 -9.54 5.67 -4.06
C GLU A 213 -9.75 4.16 -4.06
N ARG A 214 -10.69 3.65 -3.26
CA ARG A 214 -11.12 2.23 -3.34
C ARG A 214 -11.67 1.87 -4.72
N GLU A 215 -12.36 2.81 -5.38
CA GLU A 215 -12.84 2.60 -6.76
C GLU A 215 -11.68 2.61 -7.75
N VAL A 216 -10.66 3.46 -7.53
CA VAL A 216 -9.42 3.44 -8.34
C VAL A 216 -8.69 2.10 -8.21
N VAL A 217 -8.54 1.58 -6.99
CA VAL A 217 -7.95 0.25 -6.74
C VAL A 217 -8.79 -0.86 -7.37
N MET A 218 -10.12 -0.72 -7.39
CA MET A 218 -10.99 -1.66 -8.10
C MET A 218 -10.75 -1.66 -9.62
N GLU A 219 -10.57 -0.49 -10.23
CA GLU A 219 -10.23 -0.42 -11.66
C GLU A 219 -8.83 -0.98 -11.93
N GLU A 220 -7.87 -0.74 -11.05
CA GLU A 220 -6.56 -1.38 -11.13
C GLU A 220 -6.66 -2.90 -11.08
N ARG A 221 -7.48 -3.43 -10.18
CA ARG A 221 -7.74 -4.87 -10.08
C ARG A 221 -8.30 -5.43 -11.38
N ARG A 222 -9.28 -4.75 -11.98
CA ARG A 222 -9.83 -5.15 -13.28
C ARG A 222 -8.73 -5.23 -14.34
N LEU A 223 -7.82 -4.26 -14.36
CA LEU A 223 -6.73 -4.20 -15.33
C LEU A 223 -5.61 -5.23 -15.06
N ARG A 224 -5.25 -5.48 -13.80
CA ARG A 224 -4.08 -6.29 -13.40
C ARG A 224 -4.39 -7.75 -13.11
N VAL A 225 -5.61 -8.06 -12.69
CA VAL A 225 -6.00 -9.42 -12.27
C VAL A 225 -7.07 -10.01 -13.18
N GLU A 226 -8.11 -9.24 -13.49
CA GLU A 226 -9.29 -9.79 -14.17
C GLU A 226 -9.15 -9.83 -15.70
N ALA A 227 -8.54 -8.81 -16.29
CA ALA A 227 -8.32 -8.71 -17.73
C ALA A 227 -7.19 -9.63 -18.23
N PRO A 228 -6.03 -9.78 -17.54
CA PRO A 228 -4.96 -10.63 -18.05
C PRO A 228 -5.32 -12.12 -17.98
N PRO A 229 -4.92 -12.94 -18.98
CA PRO A 229 -5.32 -14.35 -19.05
C PRO A 229 -4.93 -15.19 -17.82
N LEU A 230 -3.78 -14.90 -17.21
CA LEU A 230 -3.26 -15.64 -16.07
C LEU A 230 -3.60 -15.02 -14.71
N GLY A 231 -4.12 -13.79 -14.65
CA GLY A 231 -4.32 -13.08 -13.37
C GLY A 231 -5.30 -13.82 -12.45
N ARG A 232 -6.47 -14.17 -12.97
CA ARG A 232 -7.46 -14.99 -12.24
C ARG A 232 -6.94 -16.39 -11.93
N HIS A 233 -6.11 -16.98 -12.80
CA HIS A 233 -5.53 -18.30 -12.52
C HIS A 233 -4.61 -18.27 -11.29
N TYR A 234 -3.69 -17.31 -11.22
CA TYR A 234 -2.78 -17.18 -10.07
C TYR A 234 -3.53 -16.89 -8.77
N GLU A 235 -4.52 -16.00 -8.81
CA GLU A 235 -5.34 -15.69 -7.64
C GLU A 235 -6.06 -16.94 -7.10
N GLN A 236 -6.75 -17.68 -7.98
CA GLN A 236 -7.48 -18.89 -7.57
C GLN A 236 -6.53 -20.00 -7.11
N PHE A 237 -5.39 -20.16 -7.78
CA PHE A 237 -4.37 -21.13 -7.36
C PHE A 237 -3.83 -20.82 -5.95
N GLY A 238 -3.47 -19.56 -5.69
CA GLY A 238 -3.02 -19.12 -4.36
C GLY A 238 -4.08 -19.33 -3.28
N ALA A 239 -5.34 -18.99 -3.59
CA ALA A 239 -6.46 -19.16 -2.68
C ALA A 239 -6.72 -20.63 -2.29
N MET A 240 -6.57 -21.57 -3.24
CA MET A 240 -6.72 -23.01 -2.99
C MET A 240 -5.52 -23.64 -2.28
N PHE A 241 -4.31 -23.15 -2.54
CA PHE A 241 -3.09 -23.74 -2.00
C PHE A 241 -2.89 -23.35 -0.53
N TRP A 242 -3.05 -22.07 -0.20
CA TRP A 242 -2.76 -21.49 1.12
C TRP A 242 -3.95 -21.53 2.10
N ASN A 243 -4.58 -22.70 2.29
CA ASN A 243 -5.85 -22.81 3.01
C ASN A 243 -5.88 -22.19 4.42
N SER A 244 -4.82 -22.40 5.20
CA SER A 244 -4.74 -22.03 6.63
C SER A 244 -3.83 -20.83 6.92
N VAL A 245 -3.14 -20.29 5.91
CA VAL A 245 -2.20 -19.18 6.07
C VAL A 245 -2.68 -17.96 5.30
N PRO A 246 -2.31 -16.74 5.72
CA PRO A 246 -2.86 -15.52 5.15
C PRO A 246 -2.40 -15.22 3.71
N TYR A 247 -1.41 -15.95 3.18
CA TYR A 247 -0.94 -15.83 1.79
C TYR A 247 -1.98 -16.23 0.72
N LYS A 248 -3.16 -16.71 1.13
CA LYS A 248 -4.31 -16.90 0.23
C LYS A 248 -4.99 -15.60 -0.19
N TRP A 249 -4.75 -14.50 0.53
CA TRP A 249 -5.39 -13.23 0.23
C TRP A 249 -4.61 -12.53 -0.89
N PRO A 250 -5.26 -12.18 -2.02
CA PRO A 250 -4.59 -11.45 -3.08
C PRO A 250 -4.17 -10.09 -2.54
N VAL A 251 -2.94 -9.64 -2.85
CA VAL A 251 -2.40 -8.37 -2.34
C VAL A 251 -3.30 -7.18 -2.66
N ILE A 252 -3.92 -7.19 -3.85
CA ILE A 252 -4.85 -6.14 -4.28
C ILE A 252 -6.22 -6.19 -3.58
N GLY A 253 -6.51 -7.26 -2.81
CA GLY A 253 -7.77 -7.48 -2.10
C GLY A 253 -8.87 -8.11 -2.94
N TRP A 254 -9.84 -8.74 -2.27
CA TRP A 254 -11.03 -9.29 -2.93
C TRP A 254 -12.00 -8.17 -3.36
N PRO A 255 -12.71 -8.33 -4.49
CA PRO A 255 -13.66 -7.31 -4.96
C PRO A 255 -14.74 -6.97 -3.92
N SER A 256 -15.23 -7.98 -3.20
CA SER A 256 -16.23 -7.81 -2.13
C SER A 256 -15.71 -6.97 -0.98
N ASP A 257 -14.43 -7.10 -0.67
CA ASP A 257 -13.83 -6.52 0.52
C ASP A 257 -13.46 -5.07 0.27
N LEU A 258 -12.85 -4.75 -0.88
CA LEU A 258 -12.37 -3.41 -1.24
C LEU A 258 -13.42 -2.30 -1.06
N LEU A 259 -14.66 -2.53 -1.49
CA LEU A 259 -15.74 -1.55 -1.35
C LEU A 259 -16.35 -1.51 0.06
N SER A 260 -16.11 -2.54 0.86
CA SER A 260 -16.58 -2.66 2.24
C SER A 260 -15.63 -2.06 3.27
N ILE A 261 -14.33 -1.90 2.94
CA ILE A 261 -13.33 -1.30 3.83
C ILE A 261 -13.83 0.06 4.31
N SER A 262 -13.99 0.20 5.63
CA SER A 262 -14.38 1.45 6.25
C SER A 262 -13.15 2.28 6.61
N LYS A 263 -13.35 3.59 6.79
CA LYS A 263 -12.28 4.47 7.26
C LYS A 263 -11.82 4.11 8.67
N ALA A 264 -12.71 3.56 9.51
CA ALA A 264 -12.36 3.07 10.84
C ALA A 264 -11.42 1.85 10.77
N ASP A 265 -11.66 0.92 9.82
CA ASP A 265 -10.74 -0.20 9.57
C ASP A 265 -9.37 0.30 9.15
N ALA A 266 -9.32 1.31 8.27
CA ALA A 266 -8.08 1.96 7.87
C ALA A 266 -7.37 2.59 9.08
N ASP A 267 -8.07 3.33 9.93
CA ASP A 267 -7.47 3.96 11.11
C ASP A 267 -6.90 2.93 12.10
N GLU A 268 -7.61 1.83 12.34
CA GLU A 268 -7.15 0.72 13.18
C GLU A 268 -5.90 0.05 12.58
N PHE A 269 -5.93 -0.25 11.27
CA PHE A 269 -4.83 -0.89 10.57
C PHE A 269 -3.58 0.00 10.58
N PHE A 270 -3.75 1.30 10.32
CA PHE A 270 -2.66 2.27 10.35
C PHE A 270 -2.03 2.36 11.74
N ALA A 271 -2.85 2.53 12.78
CA ALA A 271 -2.38 2.64 14.15
C ALA A 271 -1.64 1.39 14.64
N THR A 272 -2.02 0.21 14.13
CA THR A 272 -1.40 -1.06 14.49
C THR A 272 -0.05 -1.25 13.80
N TYR A 273 0.03 -1.00 12.49
CA TYR A 273 1.16 -1.46 11.69
C TYR A 273 2.15 -0.37 11.25
N TYR A 274 1.72 0.88 11.13
CA TYR A 274 2.59 2.00 10.75
C TYR A 274 3.20 2.68 11.98
N THR A 275 3.78 1.85 12.85
CA THR A 275 4.50 2.29 14.05
C THR A 275 5.99 2.38 13.76
N PRO A 276 6.75 3.30 14.40
CA PRO A 276 8.18 3.46 14.12
C PRO A 276 8.98 2.17 14.28
N GLN A 277 8.66 1.32 15.26
CA GLN A 277 9.33 0.03 15.50
C GLN A 277 9.12 -0.98 14.36
N ASN A 278 8.05 -0.81 13.59
CA ASN A 278 7.70 -1.67 12.46
C ASN A 278 8.22 -1.12 11.12
N ILE A 279 8.93 0.01 11.13
CA ILE A 279 9.48 0.67 9.94
C ILE A 279 11.01 0.59 9.96
N THR A 280 11.61 0.38 8.79
CA THR A 280 13.06 0.50 8.53
C THR A 280 13.31 1.40 7.34
#